data_AF-A0A060LTW1-F1
#
_entry.id   AF-A0A060LTW1-F1
#
_cell.length_a   1.000
_cell.length_b   1.000
_cell.length_c   1.000
_cell.angle_alpha   90.00
_cell.angle_beta   90.00
_cell.angle_gamma   90.00
#
_symmetry.space_group_name_H-M   'P 1'
#
loop_
_entity.id
_entity.type
_entity.pdbx_description
1 polymer ?
#
loop_
_entity_poly.entity_id
_entity_poly.type
_entity_poly.pdbx_seq_one_letter_code
_entity_poly.pdbx_strand_id
1 'polypeptide(L)'
;MSQFCPICEKPFTEEDLYDAKIPFSFKCRGCQSRVYEVKTSLLLLIPALGFAGLLIFLSEQIREWLLPILPFIENWPIALIAIVFLFPIYYFGENTLVKLTYKHGKFFSRKKRVA
;
A
#
# COMPACT_ATOMS: atom_id res chain seq x y z
N MET A 1 11.93 -13.92 8.45
CA MET A 1 13.15 -13.14 8.12
C MET A 1 13.04 -11.80 8.81
N SER A 2 14.02 -11.42 9.62
CA SER A 2 14.08 -10.10 10.24
C SER A 2 14.84 -9.16 9.32
N GLN A 3 14.20 -8.08 8.89
CA GLN A 3 14.88 -7.01 8.15
C GLN A 3 15.50 -6.03 9.14
N PHE A 4 16.70 -5.53 8.85
CA PHE A 4 17.45 -4.64 9.75
C PHE A 4 17.61 -3.26 9.14
N CYS A 5 17.53 -2.23 9.98
CA CYS A 5 17.71 -0.85 9.52
C CYS A 5 19.15 -0.66 9.01
N PRO A 6 19.35 -0.11 7.79
CA PRO A 6 20.69 0.07 7.22
C PRO A 6 21.54 1.13 7.93
N ILE A 7 21.00 1.82 8.94
CA ILE A 7 21.71 2.85 9.72
C ILE A 7 21.99 2.40 11.15
N CYS A 8 21.00 1.88 11.87
CA CYS A 8 21.13 1.54 13.28
C CYS A 8 21.16 0.05 13.57
N GLU A 9 21.06 -0.79 12.52
CA GLU A 9 21.06 -2.26 12.57
C GLU A 9 20.01 -2.86 13.53
N LYS A 10 19.07 -2.05 14.02
CA LYS A 10 17.92 -2.53 14.79
C LYS A 10 16.94 -3.23 13.84
N PRO A 11 16.33 -4.34 14.29
CA PRO A 11 15.30 -5.00 13.51
C PRO A 11 14.08 -4.09 13.36
N PHE A 12 13.43 -4.12 12.20
CA PHE A 12 12.11 -3.53 12.00
C PHE A 12 11.11 -4.61 11.59
N THR A 13 9.85 -4.43 11.98
CA THR A 13 8.77 -5.41 11.78
C THR A 13 7.84 -4.99 10.66
N GLU A 14 6.96 -5.88 10.20
CA GLU A 14 5.91 -5.56 9.23
C GLU A 14 5.01 -4.41 9.72
N GLU A 15 4.81 -4.30 11.04
CA GLU A 15 4.07 -3.22 11.70
C GLU A 15 4.64 -1.83 11.39
N ASP A 16 5.98 -1.72 11.30
CA ASP A 16 6.65 -0.46 10.95
C ASP A 16 6.36 -0.04 9.50
N LEU A 17 6.01 -0.99 8.63
CA LEU A 17 5.57 -0.71 7.26
C LEU A 17 4.08 -0.34 7.18
N TYR A 18 3.21 -0.92 8.02
CA TYR A 18 1.80 -0.52 8.08
C TYR A 18 1.61 0.90 8.60
N ASP A 19 2.45 1.34 9.54
CA ASP A 19 2.43 2.71 10.06
C ASP A 19 2.99 3.76 9.08
N ALA A 20 3.48 3.34 7.91
CA ALA A 20 4.09 4.22 6.93
C ALA A 20 3.03 5.13 6.26
N LYS A 21 3.10 6.43 6.56
CA LYS A 21 2.24 7.44 5.91
C LYS A 21 2.46 7.60 4.40
N ILE A 22 3.61 7.13 3.90
CA ILE A 22 4.00 7.27 2.50
C ILE A 22 4.36 5.89 1.99
N PRO A 23 3.75 5.43 0.88
CA PRO A 23 4.07 4.13 0.32
C PRO A 23 5.56 4.04 -0.02
N PHE A 24 6.17 2.88 0.26
CA PHE A 24 7.59 2.59 0.01
C PHE A 24 8.60 3.44 0.80
N SER A 25 8.17 4.23 1.79
CA SER A 25 9.08 4.90 2.72
C SER A 25 8.54 4.97 4.15
N PHE A 26 9.36 4.59 5.12
CA PHE A 26 8.98 4.60 6.52
C PHE A 26 10.08 5.21 7.38
N LYS A 27 9.74 5.59 8.62
CA LYS A 27 10.73 6.05 9.61
C LYS A 27 11.07 4.88 10.51
N CYS A 28 12.36 4.61 10.69
CA CYS A 28 12.78 3.62 11.67
C CYS A 28 12.48 4.12 13.09
N ARG A 29 11.77 3.33 13.92
CA ARG A 29 11.48 3.68 15.32
C ARG A 29 12.74 3.91 16.15
N GLY A 30 13.82 3.17 15.85
CA GLY A 30 15.06 3.19 16.61
C GLY A 30 15.99 4.39 16.37
N CYS A 31 16.07 4.91 15.14
CA CYS A 31 16.98 6.02 14.78
C CYS A 31 16.28 7.20 14.09
N GLN A 32 14.97 7.13 13.90
CA GLN A 32 14.13 8.14 13.24
C GLN A 32 14.55 8.50 11.80
N SER A 33 15.54 7.79 11.26
CA SER A 33 15.96 7.95 9.88
C SER A 33 14.88 7.44 8.91
N ARG A 34 14.74 8.12 7.78
CA ARG A 34 13.82 7.70 6.73
C ARG A 34 14.49 6.60 5.90
N VAL A 35 13.85 5.44 5.85
CA VAL A 35 14.24 4.29 5.04
C VAL A 35 13.34 4.28 3.81
N TYR A 36 13.96 4.14 2.64
CA TYR A 36 13.33 4.10 1.33
C TYR A 36 13.51 2.71 0.74
N GLU A 37 12.50 2.23 0.05
CA GLU A 37 12.63 1.05 -0.79
C GLU A 37 12.95 1.49 -2.25
N VAL A 38 14.14 1.14 -2.76
CA VAL A 38 14.65 1.73 -4.02
C VAL A 38 14.53 0.81 -5.22
N LYS A 39 14.59 -0.52 -5.02
CA LYS A 39 14.69 -1.48 -6.14
C LYS A 39 13.38 -2.17 -6.48
N THR A 40 12.52 -2.36 -5.48
CA THR A 40 11.25 -3.07 -5.60
C THR A 40 10.05 -2.13 -5.70
N SER A 41 10.23 -0.83 -5.43
CA SER A 41 9.16 0.16 -5.55
C SER A 41 8.56 0.18 -6.95
N LEU A 42 9.35 0.12 -8.02
CA LEU A 42 8.81 0.07 -9.39
C LEU A 42 8.06 -1.24 -9.68
N LEU A 43 8.61 -2.37 -9.23
CA LEU A 43 8.04 -3.71 -9.44
C LEU A 43 6.76 -3.94 -8.61
N LEU A 44 6.65 -3.29 -7.45
CA LEU A 44 5.46 -3.30 -6.59
C LEU A 44 4.44 -2.23 -7.00
N LEU A 45 4.90 -1.14 -7.63
CA LEU A 45 4.02 -0.08 -8.12
C LEU A 45 3.21 -0.55 -9.32
N ILE A 46 3.76 -1.36 -10.23
CA ILE A 46 2.99 -1.95 -11.35
C ILE A 46 1.76 -2.74 -10.86
N PRO A 47 1.88 -3.75 -9.98
CA PRO A 47 0.73 -4.48 -9.47
C PRO A 47 -0.16 -3.61 -8.58
N ALA A 48 0.37 -2.63 -7.84
CA ALA A 48 -0.46 -1.68 -7.09
C ALA A 48 -1.33 -0.81 -8.02
N LEU A 49 -0.76 -0.31 -9.12
CA LEU A 49 -1.48 0.47 -10.12
C LEU A 49 -2.51 -0.39 -10.86
N GLY A 50 -2.12 -1.61 -11.22
CA GLY A 50 -3.01 -2.61 -11.82
C GLY A 50 -4.18 -2.95 -10.89
N PHE A 51 -3.91 -3.16 -9.60
CA PHE A 51 -4.92 -3.41 -8.59
C PHE A 51 -5.88 -2.24 -8.43
N ALA A 52 -5.37 -1.00 -8.38
CA ALA A 52 -6.21 0.19 -8.34
C ALA A 52 -7.11 0.32 -9.59
N GLY A 53 -6.57 0.07 -10.78
CA GLY A 53 -7.35 0.04 -12.02
C GLY A 53 -8.44 -1.05 -12.02
N LEU A 54 -8.12 -2.22 -11.47
CA LEU A 54 -9.04 -3.35 -11.34
C LEU A 54 -10.18 -3.03 -10.36
N LEU A 55 -9.89 -2.33 -9.25
CA LEU A 55 -10.90 -1.84 -8.32
C LEU A 55 -11.86 -0.84 -9.00
N ILE A 56 -11.34 0.08 -9.81
CA ILE A 56 -12.16 1.04 -10.55
C ILE A 56 -13.07 0.31 -11.54
N PHE A 57 -12.51 -0.62 -12.32
CA PHE A 57 -13.27 -1.43 -13.26
C PHE A 57 -14.39 -2.24 -12.57
N LEU A 58 -14.07 -2.91 -11.46
CA LEU A 58 -15.06 -3.63 -10.65
C LEU A 58 -16.14 -2.70 -10.08
N SER A 59 -15.77 -1.49 -9.66
CA SER A 59 -16.74 -0.55 -9.09
C SER A 59 -17.76 -0.05 -10.13
N GLU A 60 -17.33 0.16 -11.39
CA GLU A 60 -18.26 0.46 -12.49
C GLU A 60 -19.16 -0.73 -12.79
N GLN A 61 -18.59 -1.94 -12.86
CA GLN A 61 -19.36 -3.15 -13.08
C GLN A 61 -20.43 -3.38 -12.00
N ILE A 62 -20.07 -3.19 -10.73
CA ILE A 62 -21.00 -3.28 -9.60
C ILE A 62 -22.09 -2.22 -9.74
N ARG A 63 -21.74 -0.98 -10.11
CA ARG A 63 -22.71 0.09 -10.32
C ARG A 63 -23.73 -0.29 -11.39
N GLU A 64 -23.28 -0.78 -12.55
CA GLU A 64 -24.19 -1.23 -13.63
C GLU A 64 -25.15 -2.33 -13.17
N TRP A 65 -24.67 -3.26 -12.33
CA TRP A 65 -25.50 -4.34 -11.78
C TRP A 65 -26.48 -3.84 -10.72
N LEU A 66 -26.15 -2.76 -10.02
CA LEU A 66 -26.96 -2.19 -8.95
C LEU A 66 -27.99 -1.18 -9.46
N LEU A 67 -27.74 -0.51 -10.58
CA LEU A 67 -28.68 0.43 -11.22
C LEU A 67 -30.11 -0.14 -11.41
N PRO A 68 -30.33 -1.38 -11.89
CA PRO A 68 -31.68 -1.91 -12.05
C PRO A 68 -32.39 -2.20 -10.72
N ILE A 69 -31.66 -2.32 -9.60
CA ILE A 69 -32.21 -2.61 -8.27
C ILE A 69 -32.40 -1.32 -7.46
N LEU A 70 -31.45 -0.40 -7.56
CA LEU A 70 -31.37 0.84 -6.78
C LEU A 70 -30.96 2.01 -7.69
N PRO A 71 -31.92 2.67 -8.36
CA PRO A 71 -31.62 3.75 -9.31
C PRO A 71 -30.97 4.98 -8.67
N PHE A 72 -31.11 5.17 -7.35
CA PHE A 72 -30.50 6.28 -6.60
C PHE A 72 -28.96 6.28 -6.60
N ILE A 73 -28.34 5.15 -6.94
CA ILE A 73 -26.88 4.97 -6.96
C ILE A 73 -26.26 5.59 -8.23
N GLU A 74 -27.09 5.97 -9.20
CA GLU A 74 -26.63 6.66 -10.41
C GLU A 74 -25.89 7.97 -10.10
N ASN A 75 -26.29 8.70 -9.06
CA ASN A 75 -25.64 9.95 -8.66
C ASN A 75 -24.49 9.75 -7.66
N TRP A 76 -24.18 8.51 -7.26
CA TRP A 76 -23.15 8.26 -6.27
C TRP A 76 -21.75 8.31 -6.89
N PRO A 77 -20.76 8.93 -6.23
CA PRO A 77 -19.39 8.85 -6.67
C PRO A 77 -18.91 7.40 -6.60
N ILE A 78 -18.23 6.95 -7.66
CA ILE A 78 -17.67 5.59 -7.79
C ILE A 78 -16.79 5.23 -6.58
N ALA A 79 -16.10 6.22 -6.00
CA ALA A 79 -15.32 6.05 -4.79
C ALA A 79 -16.13 5.53 -3.59
N LEU A 80 -17.40 5.96 -3.42
CA LEU A 80 -18.26 5.43 -2.35
C LEU A 80 -18.64 3.98 -2.61
N ILE A 81 -18.94 3.62 -3.86
CA ILE A 81 -19.26 2.23 -4.24
C ILE A 81 -18.04 1.35 -3.99
N ALA A 82 -16.85 1.81 -4.35
CA ALA A 82 -15.60 1.11 -4.07
C ALA A 82 -15.36 0.94 -2.55
N ILE A 83 -15.62 1.96 -1.73
CA ILE A 83 -15.46 1.84 -0.27
C ILE A 83 -16.51 0.90 0.33
N VAL A 84 -17.76 0.90 -0.13
CA VAL A 84 -18.79 0.05 0.47
C VAL A 84 -18.63 -1.42 0.06
N PHE A 85 -18.38 -1.69 -1.22
CA PHE A 85 -18.39 -3.04 -1.76
C PHE A 85 -17.00 -3.66 -1.90
N LEU A 86 -15.99 -2.84 -2.19
CA LEU A 86 -14.63 -3.30 -2.51
C LEU A 86 -13.63 -3.09 -1.35
N PHE A 87 -14.05 -2.54 -0.21
CA PHE A 87 -13.16 -2.37 0.95
C PHE A 87 -12.51 -3.65 1.47
N PRO A 88 -13.20 -4.81 1.56
CA PRO A 88 -12.55 -6.05 1.97
C PRO A 88 -11.44 -6.47 1.00
N ILE A 89 -11.67 -6.30 -0.30
CA ILE A 89 -10.70 -6.61 -1.35
C ILE A 89 -9.52 -5.64 -1.26
N TYR A 90 -9.80 -4.34 -1.10
CA TYR A 90 -8.79 -3.31 -0.89
C TYR A 90 -7.88 -3.62 0.30
N TYR A 91 -8.47 -3.93 1.46
CA TYR A 91 -7.74 -4.26 2.68
C TYR A 91 -6.82 -5.49 2.47
N PHE A 92 -7.33 -6.51 1.79
CA PHE A 92 -6.53 -7.70 1.48
C PHE A 92 -5.38 -7.39 0.50
N GLY A 93 -5.64 -6.55 -0.51
CA GLY A 93 -4.64 -6.11 -1.48
C GLY A 93 -3.50 -5.33 -0.82
N GLU A 94 -3.82 -4.39 0.07
CA GLU A 94 -2.83 -3.62 0.82
C GLU A 94 -1.98 -4.51 1.73
N ASN A 95 -2.60 -5.39 2.50
CA ASN A 95 -1.92 -6.36 3.37
C ASN A 95 -0.97 -7.27 2.58
N THR A 96 -1.38 -7.68 1.37
CA THR A 96 -0.54 -8.49 0.47
C THR A 96 0.65 -7.69 -0.05
N LEU A 97 0.43 -6.42 -0.44
CA LEU A 97 1.48 -5.51 -0.89
C LEU A 97 2.52 -5.28 0.21
N VAL A 98 2.10 -5.03 1.45
CA VAL A 98 3.01 -4.82 2.59
C VAL A 98 3.83 -6.07 2.87
N LYS A 99 3.21 -7.26 2.91
CA LYS A 99 3.92 -8.54 3.11
C LYS A 99 4.93 -8.81 2.00
N LEU A 100 4.58 -8.54 0.74
CA LEU A 100 5.50 -8.68 -0.39
C LEU A 100 6.68 -7.71 -0.28
N THR A 101 6.40 -6.46 0.09
CA THR A 101 7.42 -5.43 0.34
C THR A 101 8.36 -5.86 1.46
N TYR A 102 7.85 -6.41 2.57
CA TYR A 102 8.69 -6.88 3.66
C TYR A 102 9.57 -8.08 3.27
N LYS A 103 9.00 -9.03 2.51
CA LYS A 103 9.69 -10.28 2.12
C LYS A 103 10.74 -10.06 1.03
N HIS A 104 10.46 -9.23 0.04
CA HIS A 104 11.31 -9.05 -1.15
C HIS A 104 11.98 -7.67 -1.23
N GLY A 105 11.62 -6.75 -0.33
CA GLY A 105 12.10 -5.38 -0.37
C GLY A 105 13.58 -5.25 -0.08
N LYS A 106 14.23 -4.38 -0.86
CA LYS A 106 15.60 -3.90 -0.59
C LYS A 106 15.54 -2.47 -0.07
N PHE A 107 15.85 -2.33 1.21
CA PHE A 107 15.76 -1.09 1.95
C PHE A 107 17.08 -0.33 1.96
N PHE A 108 17.01 0.96 1.66
CA PHE A 108 18.14 1.90 1.68
C PHE A 108 17.77 3.13 2.49
N SER A 109 18.69 3.72 3.21
CA SER A 109 18.48 5.04 3.83
C SER A 109 19.43 6.07 3.22
N ARG A 110 18.91 7.26 2.91
CA ARG A 110 19.74 8.42 2.57
C ARG A 110 20.42 8.86 3.87
N LYS A 111 21.68 8.45 4.04
CA LYS A 111 22.53 8.81 5.17
C LYS A 111 22.50 10.34 5.38
N LYS A 112 21.88 10.84 6.45
CA LYS A 112 22.34 12.09 7.05
C LYS A 112 23.53 11.69 7.93
N ARG A 113 24.75 11.92 7.46
CA ARG A 113 25.90 11.97 8.36
C ARG A 113 25.60 13.08 9.35
N VAL A 114 25.11 12.72 10.53
CA VAL A 114 25.26 13.59 11.69
C VAL A 114 26.72 13.39 12.08
N ALA A 115 27.52 14.40 11.75
CA ALA A 115 28.89 14.54 12.22
C ALA A 115 28.89 14.75 13.73
#